data_AF-L7F156-F1
#
_entry.id   AF-L7F156-F1
#
_cell.length_a   1.000
_cell.length_b   1.000
_cell.length_c   1.000
_cell.angle_alpha   90.00
_cell.angle_beta   90.00
_cell.angle_gamma   90.00
#
_symmetry.space_group_name_H-M   'P 1'
#
loop_
_entity.id
_entity.type
_entity.pdbx_description
1 polymer ?
#
loop_
_entity_poly.entity_id
_entity_poly.type
_entity_poly.pdbx_seq_one_letter_code
_entity_poly.pdbx_strand_id
1 'polypeptide(L)'
;RGTDAITWWIRCVRVWRIHLAAPRSWGGGGHANREPHRTDERGSGTGRRRRVRRQSGQGTKRSDSRSRRCGRRKRGTAFMGRRLVPLTLDNLPDLPKRCRTCVFWELDPVSGEAAVKAGTPALEKEAWISAVLLDWGSCGRVVYVDDSPVGFALYAPPAYVPRATAFPTSPVSPDAVQLMTAFIMPGYQGQGLGRVMVQTVAKDLLRRGFKAIEAFGDARWKETACVLPADHLLAVGFKTVRPHPVHPRLRLELRTTLSWKEDVELALDRLLGAVQKEPALRPL
;
A
#
# COMPACT_ATOMS: atom_id res chain seq x y z
N ARG A 1 -29.73 16.03 14.70
CA ARG A 1 -29.12 17.15 15.46
C ARG A 1 -28.89 16.59 16.85
N GLY A 2 -27.70 16.24 17.33
CA GLY A 2 -26.34 16.56 16.92
C GLY A 2 -25.57 16.87 18.19
N THR A 3 -25.34 15.89 19.06
CA THR A 3 -24.45 15.96 20.25
C THR A 3 -24.32 14.58 20.88
N ASP A 4 -23.55 13.66 20.29
CA ASP A 4 -23.15 12.40 20.96
C ASP A 4 -21.73 11.92 20.58
N ALA A 5 -20.99 12.70 19.80
CA ALA A 5 -19.63 12.36 19.36
C ALA A 5 -18.52 12.94 20.26
N ILE A 6 -18.84 13.81 21.22
CA ILE A 6 -17.84 14.54 22.03
C ILE A 6 -17.63 13.86 23.40
N THR A 7 -18.60 13.11 23.90
CA THR A 7 -18.58 12.46 25.22
C THR A 7 -17.80 11.14 25.25
N TRP A 8 -17.58 10.49 24.10
CA TRP A 8 -16.69 9.31 24.00
C TRP A 8 -15.20 9.67 23.97
N TRP A 9 -14.84 10.89 23.54
CA TRP A 9 -13.44 11.33 23.45
C TRP A 9 -12.83 11.68 24.81
N ILE A 10 -13.63 12.13 25.78
CA ILE A 10 -13.15 12.58 27.10
C ILE A 10 -12.83 11.40 28.03
N ARG A 11 -13.36 10.19 27.76
CA ARG A 11 -13.21 9.03 28.66
C ARG A 11 -11.97 8.16 28.39
N CYS A 12 -11.31 8.30 27.23
CA CYS A 12 -10.03 7.62 26.94
C CYS A 12 -8.78 8.44 27.31
N VAL A 13 -8.90 9.74 27.61
CA VAL A 13 -7.74 10.64 27.84
C VAL A 13 -7.32 10.76 29.31
N ARG A 14 -8.01 10.09 30.25
CA ARG A 14 -7.84 10.35 31.70
C ARG A 14 -7.04 9.32 32.52
N VAL A 15 -6.39 8.33 31.89
CA VAL A 15 -5.55 7.34 32.61
C VAL A 15 -4.04 7.52 32.36
N TRP A 16 -3.61 8.50 31.56
CA TRP A 16 -2.18 8.64 31.24
C TRP A 16 -1.70 10.09 31.34
N ARG A 17 -1.79 10.65 32.55
CA ARG A 17 -1.25 11.99 32.86
C ARG A 17 -0.65 12.07 34.27
N ILE A 18 0.44 11.34 34.50
CA ILE A 18 1.44 11.53 35.57
C ILE A 18 2.73 10.95 34.96
N HIS A 19 3.81 11.63 34.57
CA HIS A 19 4.49 12.82 35.06
C HIS A 19 4.94 13.74 33.90
N LEU A 20 4.78 15.03 34.11
CA LEU A 20 5.47 16.11 33.40
C LEU A 20 6.81 16.40 34.09
N ALA A 21 7.87 16.54 33.29
CA ALA A 21 8.98 17.44 33.59
C ALA A 21 9.38 18.12 32.27
N ALA A 22 9.30 19.45 32.26
CA ALA A 22 9.64 20.35 31.16
C ALA A 22 11.04 20.98 31.41
N PRO A 23 11.51 22.01 30.65
CA PRO A 23 12.69 21.91 29.80
C PRO A 23 13.83 22.89 30.16
N ARG A 24 14.97 22.79 29.47
CA ARG A 24 16.02 23.84 29.36
C ARG A 24 16.49 23.85 27.90
N SER A 25 16.15 24.85 27.07
CA SER A 25 16.86 26.14 26.81
C SER A 25 18.31 25.97 26.31
N TRP A 26 18.88 26.68 25.33
CA TRP A 26 18.53 27.80 24.43
C TRP A 26 19.75 28.00 23.48
N GLY A 27 19.56 28.71 22.35
CA GLY A 27 20.63 29.40 21.59
C GLY A 27 21.11 28.68 20.32
N GLY A 28 21.26 29.30 19.14
CA GLY A 28 21.12 30.69 18.72
C GLY A 28 21.91 30.93 17.41
N GLY A 29 21.45 31.86 16.58
CA GLY A 29 22.17 32.43 15.41
C GLY A 29 22.03 31.63 14.11
N GLY A 30 21.75 32.20 12.93
CA GLY A 30 21.78 33.59 12.48
C GLY A 30 22.44 33.64 11.09
N HIS A 31 21.89 34.49 10.21
CA HIS A 31 22.40 34.97 8.92
C HIS A 31 21.87 34.41 7.60
N ALA A 32 21.14 35.33 6.94
CA ALA A 32 20.83 35.45 5.53
C ALA A 32 22.06 35.84 4.69
N ASN A 33 22.07 35.50 3.39
CA ASN A 33 21.97 36.49 2.30
C ASN A 33 22.00 35.89 0.88
N ARG A 34 21.15 36.49 0.03
CA ARG A 34 21.39 37.01 -1.34
C ARG A 34 21.88 36.09 -2.49
N GLU A 35 20.93 35.84 -3.38
CA GLU A 35 21.00 35.93 -4.85
C GLU A 35 21.66 37.25 -5.34
N PRO A 36 22.18 37.35 -6.59
CA PRO A 36 21.27 37.67 -7.73
C PRO A 36 21.71 37.33 -9.19
N HIS A 37 20.75 37.57 -10.09
CA HIS A 37 20.79 37.88 -11.55
C HIS A 37 21.07 36.76 -12.58
N ARG A 38 20.15 36.38 -13.49
CA ARG A 38 19.39 37.03 -14.61
C ARG A 38 20.21 37.14 -15.92
N THR A 39 19.78 36.43 -16.97
CA THR A 39 19.69 36.92 -18.36
C THR A 39 18.70 36.09 -19.20
N ASP A 40 17.92 36.81 -19.99
CA ASP A 40 16.98 36.37 -21.04
C ASP A 40 17.69 35.66 -22.20
N GLU A 41 16.96 34.83 -22.97
CA GLU A 41 16.89 35.04 -24.43
C GLU A 41 15.68 34.35 -25.08
N ARG A 42 15.17 35.02 -26.12
CA ARG A 42 13.97 34.72 -26.91
C ARG A 42 14.33 33.87 -28.11
N GLY A 43 13.43 32.97 -28.52
CA GLY A 43 13.53 32.24 -29.78
C GLY A 43 12.15 31.93 -30.36
N SER A 44 11.73 32.74 -31.32
CA SER A 44 10.53 32.63 -32.15
C SER A 44 10.59 31.46 -33.14
N GLY A 45 9.46 30.78 -33.38
CA GLY A 45 9.36 29.75 -34.42
C GLY A 45 7.90 29.46 -34.84
N THR A 46 7.51 30.06 -35.95
CA THR A 46 6.21 29.96 -36.65
C THR A 46 5.93 28.57 -37.25
N GLY A 47 4.67 28.11 -37.30
CA GLY A 47 4.35 26.87 -38.01
C GLY A 47 2.88 26.46 -38.12
N ARG A 48 2.15 27.12 -39.04
CA ARG A 48 0.99 26.67 -39.85
C ARG A 48 -0.06 25.67 -39.29
N ARG A 49 -1.29 26.20 -39.31
CA ARG A 49 -2.59 25.54 -39.48
C ARG A 49 -2.59 24.47 -40.59
N ARG A 50 -3.24 23.32 -40.34
CA ARG A 50 -4.12 22.67 -41.32
C ARG A 50 -5.36 22.10 -40.63
N ARG A 51 -6.49 22.66 -41.07
CA ARG A 51 -7.87 22.28 -40.75
C ARG A 51 -8.27 21.26 -41.81
N VAL A 52 -8.64 20.05 -41.44
CA VAL A 52 -9.46 19.17 -42.30
C VAL A 52 -10.64 18.68 -41.46
N ARG A 53 -11.78 18.69 -42.12
CA ARG A 53 -13.14 18.74 -41.60
C ARG A 53 -13.85 17.47 -42.06
N ARG A 54 -14.68 16.90 -41.18
CA ARG A 54 -15.79 15.95 -41.46
C ARG A 54 -15.34 14.55 -41.94
N GLN A 55 -16.03 13.46 -41.61
CA GLN A 55 -17.48 13.30 -41.63
C GLN A 55 -17.92 12.12 -40.74
N SER A 56 -18.91 12.41 -39.91
CA SER A 56 -19.75 11.50 -39.16
C SER A 56 -20.69 10.73 -40.10
N GLY A 57 -20.68 9.40 -40.04
CA GLY A 57 -21.68 8.52 -40.64
C GLY A 57 -22.57 7.91 -39.57
N GLN A 58 -23.83 8.34 -39.55
CA GLN A 58 -24.92 7.77 -38.75
C GLN A 58 -25.54 6.57 -39.47
N GLY A 59 -26.05 5.62 -38.67
CA GLY A 59 -27.30 4.92 -38.97
C GLY A 59 -27.16 3.48 -39.46
N THR A 60 -27.54 2.53 -38.61
CA THR A 60 -28.91 1.97 -38.65
C THR A 60 -29.13 1.05 -37.46
N LYS A 61 -30.17 1.36 -36.71
CA LYS A 61 -30.71 0.57 -35.61
C LYS A 61 -31.54 -0.56 -36.22
N ARG A 62 -31.22 -1.82 -35.92
CA ARG A 62 -32.20 -2.91 -35.98
C ARG A 62 -32.65 -3.23 -34.56
N SER A 63 -33.90 -2.90 -34.32
CA SER A 63 -34.71 -3.35 -33.20
C SER A 63 -34.81 -4.86 -33.22
N ASP A 64 -34.41 -5.52 -32.14
CA ASP A 64 -34.95 -6.84 -31.82
C ASP A 64 -35.54 -6.81 -30.42
N SER A 65 -36.87 -6.89 -30.42
CA SER A 65 -37.76 -6.95 -29.29
C SER A 65 -37.74 -8.37 -28.73
N ARG A 66 -37.16 -8.59 -27.54
CA ARG A 66 -37.38 -9.84 -26.79
C ARG A 66 -37.41 -9.64 -25.28
N SER A 67 -38.61 -9.80 -24.75
CA SER A 67 -39.01 -10.24 -23.42
C SER A 67 -38.28 -9.64 -22.20
N ARG A 68 -38.89 -8.61 -21.60
CA ARG A 68 -38.68 -8.33 -20.17
C ARG A 68 -39.57 -9.27 -19.35
N ARG A 69 -39.05 -10.45 -19.08
CA ARG A 69 -39.56 -11.33 -18.02
C ARG A 69 -39.26 -10.61 -16.69
N CYS A 70 -40.30 -10.29 -15.92
CA CYS A 70 -40.18 -9.67 -14.60
C CYS A 70 -39.51 -10.68 -13.65
N GLY A 71 -38.18 -10.68 -13.64
CA GLY A 71 -37.36 -11.45 -12.72
C GLY A 71 -37.38 -10.79 -11.36
N ARG A 72 -38.13 -11.39 -10.44
CA ARG A 72 -38.08 -11.18 -8.99
C ARG A 72 -36.62 -11.01 -8.53
N ARG A 73 -36.19 -9.76 -8.26
CA ARG A 73 -34.88 -9.46 -7.68
C ARG A 73 -34.82 -10.12 -6.31
N LYS A 74 -34.24 -11.31 -6.23
CA LYS A 74 -33.64 -11.80 -4.99
C LYS A 74 -32.60 -10.75 -4.63
N ARG A 75 -32.80 -10.05 -3.51
CA ARG A 75 -31.75 -9.29 -2.84
C ARG A 75 -30.69 -10.32 -2.44
N GLY A 76 -29.78 -10.61 -3.37
CA GLY A 76 -28.55 -11.29 -3.02
C GLY A 76 -27.87 -10.37 -2.02
N THR A 77 -27.59 -10.90 -0.84
CA THR A 77 -26.50 -10.41 0.00
C THR A 77 -25.32 -10.15 -0.93
N ALA A 78 -24.99 -8.88 -1.14
CA ALA A 78 -23.85 -8.51 -1.95
C ALA A 78 -22.63 -9.17 -1.31
N PHE A 79 -22.07 -10.17 -1.97
CA PHE A 79 -20.76 -10.68 -1.59
C PHE A 79 -19.80 -9.49 -1.74
N MET A 80 -19.30 -8.96 -0.62
CA MET A 80 -18.29 -7.92 -0.60
C MET A 80 -17.04 -8.47 -1.29
N GLY A 81 -16.87 -8.12 -2.57
CA GLY A 81 -15.79 -8.65 -3.39
C GLY A 81 -14.49 -7.99 -3.01
N ARG A 82 -13.62 -8.70 -2.27
CA ARG A 82 -12.26 -8.23 -1.97
C ARG A 82 -11.32 -8.69 -3.06
N ARG A 83 -10.68 -7.73 -3.74
CA ARG A 83 -9.72 -8.01 -4.82
C ARG A 83 -8.40 -7.32 -4.54
N LEU A 84 -7.29 -8.05 -4.66
CA LEU A 84 -5.95 -7.50 -4.59
C LEU A 84 -5.29 -7.63 -5.96
N VAL A 85 -4.93 -6.52 -6.59
CA VAL A 85 -4.29 -6.50 -7.93
C VAL A 85 -2.87 -5.97 -7.85
N PRO A 86 -1.99 -6.34 -8.80
CA PRO A 86 -0.66 -5.75 -8.90
C PRO A 86 -0.76 -4.25 -9.13
N LEU A 87 0.13 -3.48 -8.50
CA LEU A 87 0.31 -2.07 -8.81
C LEU A 87 0.94 -1.94 -10.20
N THR A 88 0.40 -1.03 -11.00
CA THR A 88 0.91 -0.58 -12.30
C THR A 88 0.83 0.94 -12.37
N LEU A 89 1.34 1.55 -13.44
CA LEU A 89 1.15 2.99 -13.66
C LEU A 89 -0.33 3.33 -13.89
N ASP A 90 -1.11 2.45 -14.53
CA ASP A 90 -2.52 2.68 -14.84
C ASP A 90 -3.40 2.82 -13.59
N ASN A 91 -3.08 2.09 -12.52
CA ASN A 91 -3.82 2.11 -11.25
C ASN A 91 -3.09 2.88 -10.13
N LEU A 92 -1.98 3.55 -10.44
CA LEU A 92 -1.33 4.48 -9.51
C LEU A 92 -2.25 5.64 -9.08
N PRO A 93 -3.12 6.22 -9.94
CA PRO A 93 -4.06 7.25 -9.53
C PRO A 93 -5.04 6.83 -8.42
N ASP A 94 -5.24 5.51 -8.23
CA ASP A 94 -6.12 4.95 -7.19
C ASP A 94 -5.50 5.00 -5.78
N LEU A 95 -4.19 5.25 -5.67
CA LEU A 95 -3.54 5.49 -4.38
C LEU A 95 -3.92 6.86 -3.82
N PRO A 96 -3.98 7.01 -2.48
CA PRO A 96 -4.18 8.31 -1.85
C PRO A 96 -3.19 9.35 -2.38
N LYS A 97 -3.66 10.58 -2.64
CA LYS A 97 -2.84 11.67 -3.22
C LYS A 97 -1.49 11.80 -2.52
N ARG A 98 -1.48 11.83 -1.18
CA ARG A 98 -0.25 11.90 -0.38
C ARG A 98 0.75 10.79 -0.70
N CYS A 99 0.28 9.57 -0.97
CA CYS A 99 1.12 8.40 -1.19
C CYS A 99 1.66 8.33 -2.63
N ARG A 100 0.87 8.74 -3.64
CA ARG A 100 1.35 8.82 -5.03
C ARG A 100 2.22 10.03 -5.33
N THR A 101 2.28 11.01 -4.44
CA THR A 101 3.20 12.16 -4.52
C THR A 101 4.32 12.10 -3.48
N CYS A 102 4.54 10.96 -2.82
CA CYS A 102 5.58 10.79 -1.82
C CYS A 102 6.69 9.90 -2.36
N VAL A 103 7.93 10.40 -2.21
CA VAL A 103 9.19 9.77 -2.62
C VAL A 103 10.07 9.38 -1.43
N PHE A 104 9.46 9.26 -0.24
CA PHE A 104 10.20 9.01 1.00
C PHE A 104 11.08 7.77 0.88
N TRP A 105 10.57 6.70 0.29
CA TRP A 105 11.30 5.43 0.18
C TRP A 105 12.10 5.31 -1.13
N GLU A 106 11.56 5.92 -2.19
CA GLU A 106 12.02 5.82 -3.57
C GLU A 106 13.33 6.57 -3.80
N LEU A 107 13.59 7.63 -3.01
CA LEU A 107 14.80 8.45 -3.09
C LEU A 107 15.54 8.51 -1.74
N ASP A 108 16.85 8.73 -1.81
CA ASP A 108 17.66 9.04 -0.63
C ASP A 108 17.27 10.41 -0.02
N PRO A 109 17.70 10.74 1.21
CA PRO A 109 17.35 12.00 1.87
C PRO A 109 17.56 13.26 1.06
N VAL A 110 18.71 13.36 0.39
CA VAL A 110 19.09 14.58 -0.32
C VAL A 110 18.29 14.71 -1.61
N SER A 111 18.23 13.64 -2.41
CA SER A 111 17.47 13.65 -3.67
C SER A 111 15.97 13.83 -3.44
N GLY A 112 15.44 13.24 -2.35
CA GLY A 112 14.03 13.40 -1.98
C GLY A 112 13.66 14.84 -1.61
N GLU A 113 14.51 15.54 -0.86
CA GLU A 113 14.32 16.96 -0.54
C GLU A 113 14.41 17.83 -1.80
N ALA A 114 15.38 17.56 -2.67
CA ALA A 114 15.55 18.25 -3.94
C ALA A 114 14.30 18.11 -4.85
N ALA A 115 13.75 16.89 -4.97
CA ALA A 115 12.53 16.64 -5.75
C ALA A 115 11.31 17.42 -5.19
N VAL A 116 11.15 17.47 -3.86
CA VAL A 116 10.08 18.25 -3.23
C VAL A 116 10.25 19.74 -3.52
N LYS A 117 11.47 20.27 -3.40
CA LYS A 117 11.78 21.68 -3.71
C LYS A 117 11.54 22.01 -5.18
N ALA A 118 11.82 21.08 -6.08
CA ALA A 118 11.58 21.22 -7.52
C ALA A 118 10.11 20.99 -7.92
N GLY A 119 9.24 20.52 -7.00
CA GLY A 119 7.84 20.22 -7.31
C GLY A 119 7.65 18.97 -8.17
N THR A 120 8.64 18.07 -8.22
CA THR A 120 8.62 16.86 -9.06
C THR A 120 8.36 15.52 -8.34
N PRO A 121 7.95 15.42 -7.05
CA PRO A 121 7.95 14.11 -6.38
C PRO A 121 6.93 13.11 -6.98
N ALA A 122 5.85 13.59 -7.61
CA ALA A 122 4.93 12.71 -8.32
C ALA A 122 5.58 12.07 -9.56
N LEU A 123 6.36 12.86 -10.32
CA LEU A 123 7.09 12.39 -11.49
C LEU A 123 8.17 11.38 -11.09
N GLU A 124 8.92 11.67 -10.02
CA GLU A 124 9.92 10.76 -9.46
C GLU A 124 9.28 9.44 -8.99
N LYS A 125 8.10 9.50 -8.37
CA LYS A 125 7.34 8.31 -7.96
C LYS A 125 6.95 7.46 -9.16
N GLU A 126 6.42 8.08 -10.22
CA GLU A 126 6.08 7.40 -11.48
C GLU A 126 7.31 6.79 -12.15
N ALA A 127 8.42 7.53 -12.21
CA ALA A 127 9.69 7.06 -12.76
C ALA A 127 10.22 5.84 -11.99
N TRP A 128 10.18 5.89 -10.66
CA TRP A 128 10.56 4.76 -9.80
C TRP A 128 9.67 3.54 -10.04
N ILE A 129 8.33 3.71 -10.06
CA ILE A 129 7.40 2.61 -10.33
C ILE A 129 7.67 2.00 -11.71
N SER A 130 7.87 2.84 -12.73
CA SER A 130 8.18 2.41 -14.09
C SER A 130 9.46 1.58 -14.16
N ALA A 131 10.54 2.04 -13.52
CA ALA A 131 11.83 1.35 -13.50
C ALA A 131 11.71 -0.02 -12.81
N VAL A 132 11.10 -0.08 -11.62
CA VAL A 132 10.95 -1.35 -10.90
C VAL A 132 10.02 -2.31 -11.64
N LEU A 133 8.94 -1.82 -12.25
CA LEU A 133 8.05 -2.65 -13.06
C LEU A 133 8.76 -3.29 -14.23
N LEU A 134 9.66 -2.56 -14.91
CA LEU A 134 10.42 -3.05 -16.04
C LEU A 134 11.46 -4.09 -15.62
N ASP A 135 12.22 -3.80 -14.56
CA ASP A 135 13.38 -4.62 -14.18
C ASP A 135 13.00 -5.83 -13.32
N TRP A 136 12.03 -5.64 -12.42
CA TRP A 136 11.72 -6.61 -11.37
C TRP A 136 10.26 -7.08 -11.40
N GLY A 137 9.36 -6.28 -11.98
CA GLY A 137 7.92 -6.52 -11.99
C GLY A 137 7.19 -5.76 -10.89
N SER A 138 5.95 -6.14 -10.61
CA SER A 138 5.08 -5.35 -9.71
C SER A 138 5.68 -5.16 -8.31
N CYS A 139 5.82 -3.88 -7.95
CA CYS A 139 6.38 -3.39 -6.68
C CYS A 139 5.30 -3.04 -5.64
N GLY A 140 4.07 -3.53 -5.86
CA GLY A 140 2.99 -3.25 -4.93
C GLY A 140 1.70 -4.01 -5.22
N ARG A 141 0.77 -3.90 -4.27
CA ARG A 141 -0.60 -4.40 -4.39
C ARG A 141 -1.57 -3.29 -4.07
N VAL A 142 -2.67 -3.22 -4.82
CA VAL A 142 -3.80 -2.34 -4.55
C VAL A 142 -5.01 -3.20 -4.18
N VAL A 143 -5.65 -2.86 -3.07
CA VAL A 143 -6.80 -3.56 -2.51
C VAL A 143 -8.07 -2.82 -2.91
N TYR A 144 -9.02 -3.57 -3.47
CA TYR A 144 -10.34 -3.11 -3.84
C TYR A 144 -11.40 -3.85 -3.01
N VAL A 145 -12.43 -3.13 -2.60
CA VAL A 145 -13.66 -3.68 -2.03
C VAL A 145 -14.80 -3.09 -2.84
N ASP A 146 -15.59 -3.96 -3.49
CA ASP A 146 -16.70 -3.54 -4.35
C ASP A 146 -16.26 -2.48 -5.38
N ASP A 147 -15.12 -2.77 -6.03
CA ASP A 147 -14.43 -1.93 -7.03
C ASP A 147 -13.95 -0.55 -6.56
N SER A 148 -14.10 -0.23 -5.28
CA SER A 148 -13.50 0.98 -4.69
C SER A 148 -12.08 0.65 -4.16
N PRO A 149 -11.05 1.46 -4.46
CA PRO A 149 -9.71 1.26 -3.90
C PRO A 149 -9.70 1.61 -2.40
N VAL A 150 -9.28 0.68 -1.55
CA VAL A 150 -9.35 0.82 -0.08
C VAL A 150 -8.01 0.71 0.63
N GLY A 151 -6.95 0.33 -0.09
CA GLY A 151 -5.63 0.21 0.50
C GLY A 151 -4.59 -0.22 -0.51
N PHE A 152 -3.33 -0.18 -0.10
CA PHE A 152 -2.20 -0.61 -0.91
C PHE A 152 -1.02 -1.03 -0.04
N ALA A 153 -0.09 -1.78 -0.62
CA ALA A 153 1.26 -2.00 -0.10
C ALA A 153 2.29 -1.77 -1.21
N LEU A 154 3.43 -1.18 -0.85
CA LEU A 154 4.62 -1.06 -1.70
C LEU A 154 5.76 -1.87 -1.11
N TYR A 155 6.45 -2.61 -1.96
CA TYR A 155 7.59 -3.44 -1.60
C TYR A 155 8.54 -3.57 -2.78
N ALA A 156 9.84 -3.64 -2.50
CA ALA A 156 10.86 -3.80 -3.52
C ALA A 156 12.14 -4.41 -2.92
N PRO A 157 13.03 -5.00 -3.75
CA PRO A 157 14.36 -5.39 -3.29
C PRO A 157 15.12 -4.18 -2.75
N PRO A 158 16.04 -4.36 -1.78
CA PRO A 158 16.75 -3.25 -1.15
C PRO A 158 17.49 -2.32 -2.11
N ALA A 159 17.95 -2.85 -3.26
CA ALA A 159 18.60 -2.06 -4.31
C ALA A 159 17.70 -0.96 -4.91
N TYR A 160 16.38 -1.13 -4.87
CA TYR A 160 15.41 -0.16 -5.37
C TYR A 160 14.85 0.73 -4.26
N VAL A 161 15.37 0.67 -3.03
CA VAL A 161 14.87 1.46 -1.89
C VAL A 161 16.00 2.28 -1.27
N PRO A 162 16.48 3.35 -1.94
CA PRO A 162 17.67 4.11 -1.50
C PRO A 162 17.56 4.61 -0.05
N ARG A 163 16.36 5.01 0.38
CA ARG A 163 16.11 5.49 1.74
C ARG A 163 16.47 4.49 2.83
N ALA A 164 16.44 3.19 2.54
CA ALA A 164 16.72 2.13 3.51
C ALA A 164 18.08 2.29 4.20
N THR A 165 19.07 2.82 3.47
CA THR A 165 20.43 3.05 3.97
C THR A 165 20.49 4.09 5.09
N ALA A 166 19.52 5.02 5.16
CA ALA A 166 19.46 6.05 6.19
C ALA A 166 18.92 5.53 7.54
N PHE A 167 18.45 4.28 7.61
CA PHE A 167 17.92 3.70 8.84
C PHE A 167 19.04 3.10 9.71
N PRO A 168 18.97 3.26 11.05
CA PRO A 168 20.02 2.80 11.97
C PRO A 168 20.13 1.27 12.07
N THR A 169 19.07 0.56 11.67
CA THR A 169 19.05 -0.90 11.67
C THR A 169 19.29 -1.50 10.29
N SER A 170 19.75 -0.71 9.32
CA SER A 170 20.18 -1.16 7.98
C SER A 170 21.48 -2.02 8.06
N PRO A 171 21.84 -2.78 6.99
CA PRO A 171 21.10 -2.99 5.75
C PRO A 171 20.01 -4.08 5.88
N VAL A 172 18.97 -4.01 5.03
CA VAL A 172 18.02 -5.14 4.86
C VAL A 172 18.79 -6.36 4.37
N SER A 173 18.44 -7.55 4.86
CA SER A 173 19.12 -8.79 4.49
C SER A 173 18.99 -9.07 2.98
N PRO A 174 20.04 -9.61 2.33
CA PRO A 174 20.07 -9.78 0.87
C PRO A 174 19.08 -10.83 0.34
N ASP A 175 18.56 -11.70 1.21
CA ASP A 175 17.57 -12.73 0.88
C ASP A 175 16.11 -12.25 1.09
N ALA A 176 15.92 -10.99 1.47
CA ALA A 176 14.64 -10.39 1.80
C ALA A 176 14.25 -9.27 0.83
N VAL A 177 12.93 -9.13 0.62
CA VAL A 177 12.35 -7.94 0.02
C VAL A 177 11.96 -6.96 1.11
N GLN A 178 12.18 -5.67 0.86
CA GLN A 178 11.75 -4.63 1.79
C GLN A 178 10.27 -4.29 1.58
N LEU A 179 9.45 -4.45 2.62
CA LEU A 179 8.15 -3.80 2.72
C LEU A 179 8.37 -2.34 3.08
N MET A 180 8.10 -1.45 2.12
CA MET A 180 8.36 -0.02 2.24
C MET A 180 7.24 0.65 3.03
N THR A 181 6.00 0.48 2.57
CA THR A 181 4.83 1.10 3.21
C THR A 181 3.57 0.32 2.87
N ALA A 182 2.55 0.50 3.68
CA ALA A 182 1.21 -0.03 3.46
C ALA A 182 0.19 0.90 4.10
N PHE A 183 -1.01 0.93 3.52
CA PHE A 183 -2.08 1.79 4.00
C PHE A 183 -3.43 1.14 3.74
N ILE A 184 -4.34 1.28 4.68
CA ILE A 184 -5.75 0.93 4.55
C ILE A 184 -6.56 2.13 5.00
N MET A 185 -7.55 2.52 4.19
CA MET A 185 -8.43 3.63 4.51
C MET A 185 -9.12 3.41 5.86
N PRO A 186 -9.26 4.43 6.71
CA PRO A 186 -9.78 4.29 8.07
C PRO A 186 -11.10 3.50 8.18
N GLY A 187 -12.04 3.70 7.25
CA GLY A 187 -13.33 2.98 7.22
C GLY A 187 -13.24 1.47 6.93
N TYR A 188 -12.07 0.98 6.50
CA TYR A 188 -11.81 -0.42 6.13
C TYR A 188 -10.82 -1.10 7.09
N GLN A 189 -10.36 -0.40 8.13
CA GLN A 189 -9.47 -0.95 9.15
C GLN A 189 -10.22 -1.90 10.10
N GLY A 190 -9.50 -2.76 10.82
CA GLY A 190 -10.08 -3.74 11.75
C GLY A 190 -10.73 -4.97 11.11
N GLN A 191 -10.85 -5.03 9.78
CA GLN A 191 -11.53 -6.11 9.05
C GLN A 191 -10.57 -7.21 8.53
N GLY A 192 -9.35 -7.26 9.06
CA GLY A 192 -8.31 -8.23 8.66
C GLY A 192 -7.62 -7.94 7.31
N LEU A 193 -7.97 -6.84 6.63
CA LEU A 193 -7.39 -6.48 5.32
C LEU A 193 -5.86 -6.34 5.35
N GLY A 194 -5.28 -5.81 6.44
CA GLY A 194 -3.82 -5.67 6.57
C GLY A 194 -3.12 -7.03 6.57
N ARG A 195 -3.68 -8.00 7.31
CA ARG A 195 -3.18 -9.38 7.33
C ARG A 195 -3.32 -10.04 5.95
N VAL A 196 -4.47 -9.89 5.30
CA VAL A 196 -4.68 -10.42 3.94
C VAL A 196 -3.68 -9.83 2.95
N MET A 197 -3.45 -8.52 3.00
CA MET A 197 -2.51 -7.83 2.13
C MET A 197 -1.08 -8.35 2.31
N VAL A 198 -0.59 -8.44 3.56
CA VAL A 198 0.73 -9.01 3.87
C VAL A 198 0.85 -10.46 3.42
N GLN A 199 -0.20 -11.27 3.62
CA GLN A 199 -0.23 -12.66 3.14
C GLN A 199 -0.18 -12.77 1.62
N THR A 200 -0.86 -11.89 0.89
CA THR A 200 -0.79 -11.84 -0.58
C THR A 200 0.63 -11.51 -1.03
N VAL A 201 1.24 -10.47 -0.44
CA VAL A 201 2.63 -10.10 -0.74
C VAL A 201 3.59 -11.25 -0.43
N ALA A 202 3.42 -11.92 0.71
CA ALA A 202 4.21 -13.10 1.09
C ALA A 202 4.10 -14.22 0.05
N LYS A 203 2.89 -14.52 -0.43
CA LYS A 203 2.65 -15.56 -1.44
C LYS A 203 3.29 -15.20 -2.79
N ASP A 204 3.26 -13.93 -3.17
CA ASP A 204 3.91 -13.45 -4.39
C ASP A 204 5.43 -13.57 -4.32
N LEU A 205 6.01 -13.17 -3.20
CA LEU A 205 7.45 -13.16 -3.01
C LEU A 205 8.03 -14.56 -2.86
N LEU A 206 7.27 -15.49 -2.25
CA LEU A 206 7.68 -16.90 -2.24
C LEU A 206 7.75 -17.46 -3.66
N ARG A 207 6.75 -17.19 -4.51
CA ARG A 207 6.77 -17.63 -5.92
C ARG A 207 7.92 -17.03 -6.72
N ARG A 208 8.43 -15.88 -6.28
CA ARG A 208 9.59 -15.18 -6.88
C ARG A 208 10.93 -15.58 -6.26
N GLY A 209 10.93 -16.58 -5.36
CA GLY A 209 12.15 -17.16 -4.79
C GLY A 209 12.75 -16.44 -3.58
N PHE A 210 12.09 -15.42 -3.04
CA PHE A 210 12.55 -14.74 -1.83
C PHE A 210 12.26 -15.56 -0.58
N LYS A 211 13.10 -15.41 0.44
CA LYS A 211 12.98 -16.16 1.70
C LYS A 211 12.22 -15.39 2.77
N ALA A 212 12.29 -14.07 2.73
CA ALA A 212 11.70 -13.22 3.76
C ALA A 212 11.19 -11.88 3.22
N ILE A 213 10.39 -11.21 4.05
CA ILE A 213 10.07 -9.79 3.94
C ILE A 213 10.68 -9.10 5.15
N GLU A 214 11.39 -8.00 4.94
CA GLU A 214 11.87 -7.15 6.02
C GLU A 214 11.24 -5.75 5.95
N ALA A 215 11.08 -5.12 7.10
CA ALA A 215 10.53 -3.79 7.22
C ALA A 215 11.25 -3.01 8.31
N PHE A 216 11.41 -1.72 8.11
CA PHE A 216 11.73 -0.79 9.20
C PHE A 216 10.40 -0.34 9.83
N GLY A 217 10.25 -0.60 11.12
CA GLY A 217 9.09 -0.16 11.88
C GLY A 217 9.30 1.22 12.51
N ASP A 218 8.21 1.81 12.98
CA ASP A 218 8.21 2.93 13.91
C ASP A 218 7.66 2.45 15.25
N ALA A 219 8.53 2.36 16.26
CA ALA A 219 8.19 1.97 17.62
C ALA A 219 7.54 3.11 18.43
N ARG A 220 7.52 4.34 17.89
CA ARG A 220 6.94 5.53 18.52
C ARG A 220 5.81 6.10 17.68
N TRP A 221 5.17 5.25 16.87
CA TRP A 221 4.15 5.64 15.93
C TRP A 221 2.97 6.31 16.64
N LYS A 222 2.58 7.49 16.16
CA LYS A 222 1.46 8.29 16.70
C LYS A 222 0.40 8.61 15.67
N GLU A 223 0.81 8.76 14.42
CA GLU A 223 -0.05 9.20 13.32
C GLU A 223 0.42 8.62 11.99
N THR A 224 -0.42 8.78 10.96
CA THR A 224 -0.16 8.18 9.65
C THR A 224 1.09 8.74 9.00
N ALA A 225 2.11 7.89 8.85
CA ALA A 225 3.42 8.22 8.28
C ALA A 225 3.84 7.20 7.20
N CYS A 226 4.99 7.43 6.57
CA CYS A 226 5.52 6.53 5.54
C CYS A 226 6.11 5.24 6.13
N VAL A 227 6.61 5.31 7.36
CA VAL A 227 7.12 4.17 8.14
C VAL A 227 5.96 3.52 8.87
N LEU A 228 5.89 2.19 8.80
CA LEU A 228 4.79 1.40 9.37
C LEU A 228 4.93 1.29 10.90
N PRO A 229 3.82 1.26 11.66
CA PRO A 229 3.87 1.00 13.10
C PRO A 229 4.50 -0.37 13.37
N ALA A 230 5.51 -0.42 14.25
CA ALA A 230 6.18 -1.67 14.61
C ALA A 230 5.19 -2.69 15.23
N ASP A 231 4.27 -2.21 16.07
CA ASP A 231 3.25 -3.07 16.70
C ASP A 231 2.33 -3.71 15.67
N HIS A 232 1.99 -3.00 14.59
CA HIS A 232 1.21 -3.56 13.50
C HIS A 232 1.97 -4.66 12.77
N LEU A 233 3.26 -4.44 12.47
CA LEU A 233 4.12 -5.42 11.83
C LEU A 233 4.25 -6.70 12.70
N LEU A 234 4.42 -6.54 14.01
CA LEU A 234 4.43 -7.66 14.96
C LEU A 234 3.09 -8.42 14.94
N ALA A 235 1.97 -7.69 14.99
CA ALA A 235 0.63 -8.29 15.00
C ALA A 235 0.30 -9.08 13.72
N VAL A 236 0.88 -8.72 12.57
CA VAL A 236 0.71 -9.46 11.31
C VAL A 236 1.73 -10.59 11.11
N GLY A 237 2.62 -10.82 12.08
CA GLY A 237 3.49 -11.99 12.15
C GLY A 237 4.98 -11.72 11.93
N PHE A 238 5.40 -10.47 11.75
CA PHE A 238 6.83 -10.15 11.72
C PHE A 238 7.44 -10.36 13.10
N LYS A 239 8.74 -10.65 13.12
CA LYS A 239 9.56 -10.73 14.33
C LYS A 239 10.65 -9.68 14.27
N THR A 240 10.97 -9.07 15.41
CA THR A 240 12.11 -8.15 15.50
C THR A 240 13.41 -8.93 15.28
N VAL A 241 14.18 -8.54 14.27
CA VAL A 241 15.51 -9.11 13.98
C VAL A 241 16.64 -8.18 14.38
N ARG A 242 16.39 -6.87 14.42
CA ARG A 242 17.32 -5.89 14.97
C ARG A 242 16.57 -4.87 15.83
N PRO A 243 16.72 -4.90 17.16
CA PRO A 243 16.03 -3.97 18.04
C PRO A 243 16.61 -2.56 17.90
N HIS A 244 15.73 -1.55 18.02
CA HIS A 244 16.10 -0.14 18.11
C HIS A 244 14.93 0.66 18.70
N PRO A 245 15.17 1.69 19.54
CA PRO A 245 14.11 2.39 20.29
C PRO A 245 13.15 3.25 19.45
N VAL A 246 13.49 3.51 18.18
CA VAL A 246 12.66 4.28 17.23
C VAL A 246 12.37 3.44 15.99
N HIS A 247 13.41 3.04 15.26
CA HIS A 247 13.28 2.24 14.04
C HIS A 247 13.81 0.79 14.14
N PRO A 248 13.11 -0.13 14.82
CA PRO A 248 13.47 -1.54 14.82
C PRO A 248 13.34 -2.13 13.41
N ARG A 249 14.21 -3.10 13.07
CA ARG A 249 14.05 -3.91 11.85
C ARG A 249 13.31 -5.19 12.19
N LEU A 250 12.24 -5.44 11.44
CA LEU A 250 11.39 -6.61 11.59
C LEU A 250 11.45 -7.48 10.34
N ARG A 251 11.26 -8.79 10.51
CA ARG A 251 11.34 -9.80 9.45
C ARG A 251 10.18 -10.79 9.54
N LEU A 252 9.59 -11.10 8.40
CA LEU A 252 8.61 -12.18 8.21
C LEU A 252 9.25 -13.26 7.32
N GLU A 253 9.46 -14.45 7.87
CA GLU A 253 9.97 -15.60 7.11
C GLU A 253 8.86 -16.22 6.26
N LEU A 254 9.10 -16.39 4.96
CA LEU A 254 8.06 -16.85 4.02
C LEU A 254 7.83 -18.36 4.08
N ARG A 255 8.88 -19.15 4.35
CA ARG A 255 8.79 -20.63 4.41
C ARG A 255 7.94 -21.13 5.58
N THR A 256 8.03 -20.47 6.74
CA THR A 256 7.25 -20.83 7.93
C THR A 256 5.81 -20.30 7.89
N THR A 257 5.56 -19.23 7.12
CA THR A 257 4.24 -18.60 7.04
C THR A 257 3.26 -19.40 6.16
N LEU A 258 3.75 -20.16 5.17
CA LEU A 258 2.90 -20.94 4.26
C LEU A 258 2.71 -22.40 4.69
N SER A 259 3.71 -23.05 5.30
CA SER A 259 3.53 -24.41 5.86
C SER A 259 2.35 -24.47 6.83
N TRP A 260 2.17 -23.50 7.73
CA TRP A 260 0.99 -23.50 8.62
C TRP A 260 -0.36 -23.41 7.88
N LYS A 261 -0.45 -22.65 6.78
CA LYS A 261 -1.71 -22.50 6.05
C LYS A 261 -1.99 -23.69 5.14
N GLU A 262 -0.96 -24.23 4.49
CA GLU A 262 -1.08 -25.42 3.66
C GLU A 262 -1.37 -26.66 4.51
N ASP A 263 -0.72 -26.83 5.66
CA ASP A 263 -0.98 -27.94 6.59
C ASP A 263 -2.40 -27.86 7.19
N VAL A 264 -2.93 -26.65 7.45
CA VAL A 264 -4.30 -26.45 7.98
C VAL A 264 -5.36 -26.60 6.89
N GLU A 265 -5.14 -26.09 5.67
CA GLU A 265 -6.05 -26.30 4.54
C GLU A 265 -6.11 -27.80 4.18
N LEU A 266 -4.97 -28.50 4.17
CA LEU A 266 -4.92 -29.94 3.93
C LEU A 266 -5.57 -30.77 5.07
N ALA A 267 -5.45 -30.33 6.32
CA ALA A 267 -6.10 -30.96 7.46
C ALA A 267 -7.62 -30.74 7.46
N LEU A 268 -8.09 -29.56 7.05
CA LEU A 268 -9.52 -29.26 6.87
C LEU A 268 -10.13 -30.07 5.72
N ASP A 269 -9.44 -30.22 4.60
CA ASP A 269 -9.90 -31.04 3.48
C ASP A 269 -10.01 -32.54 3.85
N ARG A 270 -9.12 -33.04 4.72
CA ARG A 270 -9.19 -34.41 5.26
C ARG A 270 -10.33 -34.62 6.24
N LEU A 271 -10.65 -33.63 7.08
CA LEU A 271 -11.79 -33.67 8.00
C LEU A 271 -13.14 -33.55 7.26
N LEU A 272 -13.19 -32.77 6.18
CA LEU A 272 -14.40 -32.60 5.37
C LEU A 272 -14.60 -33.74 4.34
N GLY A 273 -13.52 -34.39 3.89
CA GLY A 273 -13.57 -35.56 3.00
C GLY A 273 -13.88 -36.89 3.70
N ALA A 274 -13.83 -36.94 5.04
CA ALA A 274 -14.15 -38.13 5.83
C ALA A 274 -15.66 -38.27 6.15
N VAL A 275 -16.50 -37.32 5.70
CA VAL A 275 -17.95 -37.38 5.83
C VAL A 275 -18.53 -37.52 4.42
N GLN A 276 -19.43 -38.50 4.22
CA GLN A 276 -19.96 -39.07 2.96
C GLN A 276 -19.11 -40.27 2.46
N LYS A 277 -19.56 -41.52 2.51
CA LYS A 277 -20.89 -42.05 2.18
C LYS A 277 -21.10 -43.40 2.85
N GLU A 278 -22.13 -43.54 3.67
CA GLU A 278 -22.68 -44.85 4.03
C GLU A 278 -23.61 -45.28 2.88
N PRO A 279 -23.35 -46.40 2.18
CA PRO A 279 -24.17 -46.79 1.04
C PRO A 279 -25.52 -47.31 1.54
N ALA A 280 -26.59 -46.57 1.25
CA ALA A 280 -27.96 -47.04 1.44
C ALA A 280 -28.21 -48.29 0.58
N LEU A 281 -28.33 -49.44 1.24
CA LEU A 281 -28.79 -50.69 0.65
C LEU A 281 -30.26 -50.54 0.23
N ARG A 282 -30.58 -50.91 -1.02
CA ARG A 282 -31.96 -51.03 -1.51
C ARG A 282 -32.51 -52.42 -1.16
N PRO A 283 -33.71 -52.55 -0.59
CA PRO A 283 -34.40 -53.83 -0.51
C PRO A 283 -34.96 -54.23 -1.88
N LEU A 284 -34.92 -55.53 -2.18
CA LEU A 284 -35.49 -56.18 -3.37
C LEU A 284 -37.02 -56.24 -3.32
#